data_AF-A0A6M0AHQ9-F1
#
_entry.id   AF-A0A6M0AHQ9-F1
#
_cell.length_a   1.000
_cell.length_b   1.000
_cell.length_c   1.000
_cell.angle_alpha   90.00
_cell.angle_beta   90.00
_cell.angle_gamma   90.00
#
_symmetry.space_group_name_H-M   'P 1'
#
loop_
_entity.id
_entity.type
_entity.pdbx_description
1 polymer ?
#
loop_
_entity_poly.entity_id
_entity_poly.type
_entity_poly.pdbx_seq_one_letter_code
_entity_poly.pdbx_strand_id
1 'polypeptide(L)'
;MPTLLKLAIIAAHLSVYLVAAVNIWIFSYWSQFYTSVVKLRSLPLIYCGYACFAIANSYEIAEHIGDDWVYVSQISDLNRLFYTFITAGMCLIALGLKKSRFLDLILVASTVAVPLLYGVQEGKELMQLVQLVPSIIFVYNWYVVMRDWRVFLFPLFSNVITVGFGIALIVTGQQALHLFVGSASAIGLLILGRVAWVKPKRHSKG
;
A
#
# COMPACT_ATOMS: atom_id res chain seq x y z
N MET A 1 -14.54 23.64 -2.28
CA MET A 1 -13.06 23.57 -2.21
C MET A 1 -12.45 24.31 -3.40
N PRO A 2 -11.31 25.03 -3.28
CA PRO A 2 -10.67 25.68 -4.42
C PRO A 2 -10.28 24.70 -5.52
N THR A 3 -10.47 25.06 -6.79
CA THR A 3 -10.23 24.18 -7.96
C THR A 3 -8.81 23.62 -8.00
N LEU A 4 -7.80 24.45 -7.72
CA LEU A 4 -6.41 24.02 -7.70
C LEU A 4 -6.15 22.95 -6.64
N LEU A 5 -6.73 23.11 -5.45
CA LEU A 5 -6.60 22.14 -4.36
C LEU A 5 -7.27 20.81 -4.74
N LYS A 6 -8.46 20.86 -5.34
CA LYS A 6 -9.16 19.67 -5.86
C LYS A 6 -8.30 18.91 -6.87
N LEU A 7 -7.72 19.61 -7.85
CA LEU A 7 -6.84 19.02 -8.85
C LEU A 7 -5.58 18.40 -8.23
N ALA A 8 -5.01 19.04 -7.20
CA ALA A 8 -3.86 18.50 -6.48
C ALA A 8 -4.21 17.21 -5.73
N ILE A 9 -5.38 17.14 -5.08
CA ILE A 9 -5.88 15.93 -4.40
C ILE A 9 -6.12 14.81 -5.42
N ILE A 10 -6.74 15.11 -6.56
CA ILE A 10 -6.92 14.16 -7.67
C ILE A 10 -5.57 13.60 -8.11
N ALA A 11 -4.59 14.47 -8.36
CA ALA A 11 -3.25 14.07 -8.77
C ALA A 11 -2.55 13.20 -7.71
N ALA A 12 -2.73 13.50 -6.43
CA ALA A 12 -2.18 12.71 -5.33
C ALA A 12 -2.72 11.27 -5.35
N HIS A 13 -4.03 11.07 -5.50
CA HIS A 13 -4.60 9.71 -5.61
C HIS A 13 -4.15 9.04 -6.91
N LEU A 14 -4.16 9.74 -8.04
CA LEU A 14 -3.71 9.17 -9.32
C LEU A 14 -2.22 8.75 -9.31
N SER A 15 -1.39 9.35 -8.45
CA SER A 15 0.02 9.00 -8.34
C SER A 15 0.25 7.53 -7.93
N VAL A 16 -0.70 6.90 -7.24
CA VAL A 16 -0.61 5.47 -6.84
C VAL A 16 -0.52 4.56 -8.07
N TYR A 17 -1.27 4.84 -9.15
CA TYR A 17 -1.20 4.05 -10.38
C TYR A 17 0.19 4.10 -11.02
N LEU A 18 0.75 5.31 -11.11
CA LEU A 18 2.08 5.51 -11.67
C LEU A 18 3.12 4.76 -10.85
N VAL A 19 3.06 4.88 -9.52
CA VAL A 19 4.03 4.20 -8.64
C VAL A 19 3.87 2.69 -8.67
N ALA A 20 2.64 2.16 -8.72
CA ALA A 20 2.40 0.73 -8.90
C ALA A 20 3.01 0.22 -10.23
N ALA A 21 2.76 0.92 -11.33
CA ALA A 21 3.32 0.59 -12.64
C ALA A 21 4.86 0.65 -12.65
N VAL A 22 5.45 1.68 -12.05
CA VAL A 22 6.91 1.82 -11.90
C VAL A 22 7.49 0.63 -11.11
N ASN A 23 6.84 0.21 -10.02
CA ASN A 23 7.30 -0.93 -9.23
C ASN A 23 7.24 -2.24 -10.03
N ILE A 24 6.13 -2.50 -10.75
CA ILE A 24 6.01 -3.65 -11.65
C ILE A 24 7.12 -3.63 -12.70
N TRP A 25 7.36 -2.47 -13.31
CA TRP A 25 8.43 -2.28 -14.28
C TRP A 25 9.81 -2.57 -13.68
N ILE A 26 10.14 -2.08 -12.48
CA ILE A 26 11.43 -2.34 -11.81
C ILE A 26 11.69 -3.83 -11.65
N PHE A 27 10.71 -4.58 -11.14
CA PHE A 27 10.84 -6.02 -10.94
C PHE A 27 10.87 -6.79 -12.27
N SER A 28 10.20 -6.29 -13.31
CA SER A 28 10.22 -6.89 -14.66
C SER A 28 11.57 -6.66 -15.35
N TYR A 29 12.07 -5.43 -15.29
CA TYR A 29 13.37 -5.04 -15.85
C TYR A 29 14.52 -5.83 -15.23
N TRP A 30 14.50 -6.04 -13.91
CA TRP A 30 15.49 -6.83 -13.18
C TRP A 30 15.05 -8.28 -12.90
N SER A 31 14.14 -8.82 -13.70
CA SER A 31 13.52 -10.13 -13.43
C SER A 31 14.55 -11.24 -13.23
N GLN A 32 15.54 -11.37 -14.13
CA GLN A 32 16.61 -12.37 -14.03
C GLN A 32 17.41 -12.26 -12.72
N PHE A 33 17.74 -11.04 -12.29
CA PHE A 33 18.43 -10.83 -11.01
C PHE A 33 17.56 -11.31 -9.84
N TYR A 34 16.28 -10.95 -9.85
CA TYR A 34 15.37 -11.33 -8.78
C TYR A 34 15.04 -12.82 -8.73
N THR A 35 14.95 -13.50 -9.88
CA THR A 35 14.68 -14.94 -9.94
C THR A 35 15.93 -15.76 -9.65
N SER A 36 17.09 -15.37 -10.15
CA SER A 36 18.30 -16.20 -10.12
C SER A 36 19.21 -15.89 -8.93
N VAL A 37 19.38 -14.61 -8.60
CA VAL A 37 20.28 -14.17 -7.52
C VAL A 37 19.54 -14.06 -6.20
N VAL A 38 18.46 -13.26 -6.17
CA VAL A 38 17.68 -13.06 -4.94
C VAL A 38 16.79 -14.27 -4.63
N LYS A 39 16.40 -15.02 -5.67
CA LYS A 39 15.52 -16.20 -5.59
C LYS A 39 14.18 -15.85 -4.93
N LEU A 40 13.54 -14.79 -5.43
CA LEU A 40 12.17 -14.47 -5.05
C LEU A 40 11.25 -15.66 -5.34
N ARG A 41 10.25 -15.88 -4.49
CA ARG A 41 9.33 -17.00 -4.64
C ARG A 41 8.47 -16.86 -5.90
N SER A 42 7.95 -15.67 -6.17
CA SER A 42 7.05 -15.43 -7.31
C SER A 42 6.98 -13.96 -7.69
N LEU A 43 7.51 -13.63 -8.87
CA LEU A 43 7.32 -12.32 -9.49
C LEU A 43 5.85 -12.03 -9.83
N PRO A 44 5.06 -12.99 -10.38
CA PRO A 44 3.63 -12.77 -10.62
C PRO A 44 2.86 -12.33 -9.38
N LEU A 45 3.12 -12.91 -8.20
CA LEU A 45 2.47 -12.47 -6.97
C LEU A 45 2.84 -11.03 -6.59
N ILE A 46 4.09 -10.63 -6.81
CA ILE A 46 4.53 -9.25 -6.59
C ILE A 46 3.82 -8.29 -7.56
N TYR A 47 3.70 -8.65 -8.84
CA TYR A 47 2.98 -7.86 -9.83
C TYR A 47 1.50 -7.70 -9.48
N CYS A 48 0.84 -8.81 -9.16
CA CYS A 48 -0.56 -8.79 -8.74
C CYS A 48 -0.74 -7.95 -7.47
N GLY A 49 0.19 -7.99 -6.53
CA GLY A 49 0.10 -7.19 -5.33
C GLY A 49 0.21 -5.68 -5.60
N TYR A 50 1.09 -5.23 -6.50
CA TYR A 50 1.10 -3.84 -6.94
C TYR A 50 -0.15 -3.46 -7.72
N ALA A 51 -0.70 -4.38 -8.54
CA ALA A 51 -1.98 -4.16 -9.21
C ALA A 51 -3.12 -4.01 -8.19
N CYS A 52 -3.12 -4.76 -7.08
CA CYS A 52 -4.10 -4.60 -6.00
C CYS A 52 -4.04 -3.20 -5.36
N PHE A 53 -2.86 -2.60 -5.19
CA PHE A 53 -2.78 -1.21 -4.71
C PHE A 53 -3.43 -0.21 -5.68
N ALA A 54 -3.24 -0.40 -7.00
CA ALA A 54 -3.91 0.42 -8.00
C ALA A 54 -5.44 0.23 -7.97
N ILE A 55 -5.92 -1.02 -7.85
CA ILE A 55 -7.34 -1.35 -7.75
C ILE A 55 -7.95 -0.78 -6.46
N ALA A 56 -7.24 -0.87 -5.33
CA ALA A 56 -7.69 -0.26 -4.07
C ALA A 56 -7.95 1.22 -4.27
N ASN A 57 -6.97 1.93 -4.83
CA ASN A 57 -7.04 3.35 -5.10
C ASN A 57 -8.15 3.71 -6.11
N SER A 58 -8.56 2.79 -7.01
CA SER A 58 -9.77 2.99 -7.82
C SER A 58 -11.03 3.14 -6.98
N TYR A 59 -11.17 2.34 -5.92
CA TYR A 59 -12.33 2.43 -5.03
C TYR A 59 -12.30 3.68 -4.14
N GLU A 60 -11.13 4.09 -3.67
CA GLU A 60 -10.95 5.35 -2.94
C GLU A 60 -11.27 6.57 -3.82
N ILE A 61 -10.82 6.57 -5.08
CA ILE A 61 -11.19 7.60 -6.05
C ILE A 61 -12.70 7.60 -6.33
N ALA A 62 -13.31 6.42 -6.49
CA ALA A 62 -14.76 6.32 -6.72
C ALA A 62 -15.56 6.91 -5.55
N GLU A 63 -15.14 6.64 -4.31
CA GLU A 63 -15.70 7.26 -3.10
C GLU A 63 -15.55 8.78 -3.16
N HIS A 64 -14.34 9.29 -3.41
CA HIS A 64 -14.09 10.72 -3.46
C HIS A 64 -14.78 11.43 -4.63
N ILE A 65 -15.09 10.75 -5.73
CA ILE A 65 -15.94 11.32 -6.77
C ILE A 65 -17.36 11.56 -6.22
N GLY A 66 -17.90 10.63 -5.44
CA GLY A 66 -19.20 10.77 -4.78
C GLY A 66 -19.25 11.93 -3.78
N ASP A 67 -18.15 12.18 -3.07
CA ASP A 67 -18.05 13.22 -2.04
C ASP A 67 -17.50 14.58 -2.57
N ASP A 68 -17.46 14.79 -3.89
CA ASP A 68 -16.86 15.97 -4.54
C ASP A 68 -15.41 16.27 -4.08
N TRP A 69 -14.66 15.22 -3.76
CA TRP A 69 -13.28 15.22 -3.25
C TRP A 69 -13.11 15.86 -1.87
N VAL A 70 -14.22 16.11 -1.17
CA VAL A 70 -14.21 16.45 0.25
C VAL A 70 -13.95 15.18 1.03
N TYR A 71 -12.96 15.20 1.91
CA TYR A 71 -12.69 14.05 2.75
C TYR A 71 -13.80 13.89 3.79
N VAL A 72 -14.47 12.74 3.76
CA VAL A 72 -15.51 12.34 4.72
C VAL A 72 -15.12 10.98 5.31
N SER A 73 -15.05 10.90 6.64
CA SER A 73 -14.81 9.62 7.30
C SER A 73 -16.12 8.87 7.43
N GLN A 74 -16.37 7.94 6.51
CA GLN A 74 -17.58 7.12 6.50
C GLN A 74 -17.31 5.62 6.33
N ILE A 75 -18.33 4.82 6.67
CA ILE A 75 -18.39 3.39 6.37
C ILE A 75 -19.18 3.23 5.07
N SER A 76 -18.49 2.83 4.00
CA SER A 76 -19.08 2.50 2.71
C SER A 76 -18.52 1.19 2.15
N ASP A 77 -19.23 0.61 1.18
CA ASP A 77 -18.77 -0.59 0.46
C ASP A 77 -17.54 -0.32 -0.42
N LEU A 78 -17.42 0.86 -1.04
CA LEU A 78 -16.22 1.22 -1.79
C LEU A 78 -15.00 1.30 -0.87
N ASN A 79 -15.17 1.90 0.31
CA ASN A 79 -14.11 1.97 1.30
C ASN A 79 -13.79 0.57 1.91
N ARG A 80 -14.78 -0.33 2.05
CA ARG A 80 -14.53 -1.76 2.34
C ARG A 80 -13.63 -2.39 1.28
N LEU A 81 -13.93 -2.17 0.00
CA LEU A 81 -13.15 -2.69 -1.12
C LEU A 81 -11.74 -2.09 -1.15
N PHE A 82 -11.58 -0.80 -0.89
CA PHE A 82 -10.28 -0.15 -0.73
C PHE A 82 -9.40 -0.90 0.28
N TYR A 83 -9.84 -1.07 1.53
CA TYR A 83 -9.06 -1.77 2.55
C TYR A 83 -8.81 -3.25 2.24
N THR A 84 -9.76 -3.90 1.56
CA THR A 84 -9.62 -5.27 1.09
C THR A 84 -8.45 -5.40 0.11
N PHE A 85 -8.41 -4.53 -0.90
CA PHE A 85 -7.38 -4.57 -1.94
C PHE A 85 -6.01 -4.07 -1.45
N ILE A 86 -5.96 -3.10 -0.51
CA ILE A 86 -4.70 -2.74 0.18
C ILE A 86 -4.12 -3.97 0.90
N THR A 87 -4.96 -4.69 1.64
CA THR A 87 -4.54 -5.90 2.36
C THR A 87 -4.09 -7.00 1.40
N ALA A 88 -4.87 -7.25 0.35
CA ALA A 88 -4.50 -8.21 -0.69
C ALA A 88 -3.15 -7.84 -1.34
N GLY A 89 -2.91 -6.55 -1.61
CA GLY A 89 -1.65 -6.05 -2.15
C GLY A 89 -0.45 -6.37 -1.27
N MET A 90 -0.54 -6.04 0.03
CA MET A 90 0.51 -6.39 1.00
C MET A 90 0.73 -7.90 1.10
N CYS A 91 -0.35 -8.68 1.19
CA CYS A 91 -0.26 -10.14 1.31
C CYS A 91 0.37 -10.79 0.08
N LEU A 92 -0.05 -10.41 -1.13
CA LEU A 92 0.47 -10.98 -2.38
C LEU A 92 1.96 -10.68 -2.55
N ILE A 93 2.40 -9.45 -2.30
CA ILE A 93 3.83 -9.11 -2.36
C ILE A 93 4.60 -9.89 -1.29
N ALA A 94 4.11 -9.93 -0.05
CA ALA A 94 4.78 -10.64 1.04
C ALA A 94 4.93 -12.14 0.74
N LEU A 95 3.90 -12.78 0.18
CA LEU A 95 3.91 -14.16 -0.30
C LEU A 95 4.91 -14.35 -1.44
N GLY A 96 4.97 -13.41 -2.39
CA GLY A 96 5.86 -13.44 -3.55
C GLY A 96 7.35 -13.24 -3.21
N LEU A 97 7.65 -12.56 -2.11
CA LEU A 97 9.02 -12.29 -1.67
C LEU A 97 9.69 -13.51 -1.04
N LYS A 98 9.05 -14.15 -0.05
CA LYS A 98 9.68 -15.20 0.76
C LYS A 98 8.66 -16.27 1.15
N LYS A 99 9.04 -17.54 1.00
CA LYS A 99 8.23 -18.68 1.45
C LYS A 99 8.35 -18.87 2.96
N SER A 100 7.22 -18.95 3.67
CA SER A 100 7.16 -19.38 5.06
C SER A 100 5.77 -19.94 5.35
N ARG A 101 5.62 -21.23 5.64
CA ARG A 101 4.30 -21.86 5.81
C ARG A 101 3.44 -21.16 6.87
N PHE A 102 4.06 -20.80 8.00
CA PHE A 102 3.36 -20.14 9.10
C PHE A 102 2.91 -18.71 8.70
N LEU A 103 3.80 -17.92 8.10
CA LEU A 103 3.45 -16.55 7.69
C LEU A 103 2.48 -16.57 6.51
N ASP A 104 2.61 -17.51 5.58
CA ASP A 104 1.69 -17.69 4.46
C ASP A 104 0.25 -17.91 4.96
N LEU A 105 0.06 -18.77 5.97
CA LEU A 105 -1.24 -19.02 6.59
C LEU A 105 -1.83 -17.73 7.17
N ILE A 106 -1.04 -16.95 7.90
CA ILE A 106 -1.48 -15.69 8.50
C ILE A 106 -1.85 -14.67 7.42
N LEU A 107 -1.04 -14.54 6.35
CA LEU A 107 -1.31 -13.63 5.24
C LEU A 107 -2.62 -13.99 4.54
N VAL A 108 -2.84 -15.28 4.23
CA VAL A 108 -4.08 -15.75 3.62
C VAL A 108 -5.28 -15.52 4.55
N ALA A 109 -5.17 -15.87 5.84
CA ALA A 109 -6.24 -15.62 6.81
C ALA A 109 -6.58 -14.12 6.89
N SER A 110 -5.56 -13.25 6.83
CA SER A 110 -5.75 -11.79 6.86
C SER A 110 -6.53 -11.27 5.66
N THR A 111 -6.33 -11.84 4.46
CA THR A 111 -7.11 -11.46 3.26
C THR A 111 -8.61 -11.74 3.38
N VAL A 112 -9.00 -12.70 4.23
CA VAL A 112 -10.40 -13.04 4.51
C VAL A 112 -10.92 -12.24 5.70
N ALA A 113 -10.12 -12.12 6.77
CA ALA A 113 -10.55 -11.47 8.01
C ALA A 113 -10.80 -9.96 7.85
N VAL A 114 -9.94 -9.24 7.12
CA VAL A 114 -10.07 -7.78 6.92
C VAL A 114 -11.43 -7.38 6.34
N PRO A 115 -11.89 -7.91 5.19
CA PRO A 115 -13.19 -7.52 4.64
C PRO A 115 -14.36 -7.87 5.56
N LEU A 116 -14.28 -9.00 6.29
CA LEU A 116 -15.33 -9.44 7.21
C LEU A 116 -15.44 -8.57 8.46
N LEU A 117 -14.32 -8.00 8.92
CA LEU A 117 -14.27 -7.15 10.12
C LEU A 117 -14.55 -5.67 9.81
N TYR A 118 -14.63 -5.28 8.53
CA TYR A 118 -14.92 -3.91 8.14
C TYR A 118 -16.36 -3.51 8.47
N GLY A 119 -16.53 -2.44 9.25
CA GLY A 119 -17.84 -1.93 9.67
C GLY A 119 -18.43 -2.66 10.88
N VAL A 120 -17.71 -3.62 11.47
CA VAL A 120 -18.10 -4.20 12.76
C VAL A 120 -18.12 -3.08 13.80
N GLN A 121 -19.20 -2.99 14.58
CA GLN A 121 -19.44 -1.89 15.53
C GLN A 121 -19.45 -0.49 14.88
N GLU A 122 -19.89 -0.41 13.62
CA GLU A 122 -19.96 0.85 12.85
C GLU A 122 -18.60 1.55 12.66
N GLY A 123 -17.51 0.80 12.84
CA GLY A 123 -16.15 1.33 12.86
C GLY A 123 -15.18 0.62 11.91
N LYS A 124 -13.93 1.09 11.90
CA LYS A 124 -12.82 0.55 11.08
C LYS A 124 -11.70 -0.06 11.94
N GLU A 125 -11.79 0.09 13.25
CA GLU A 125 -10.71 -0.13 14.21
C GLU A 125 -10.31 -1.60 14.28
N LEU A 126 -11.29 -2.51 14.35
CA LEU A 126 -11.04 -3.95 14.38
C LEU A 126 -10.34 -4.45 13.11
N MET A 127 -10.82 -3.98 11.95
CA MET A 127 -10.21 -4.28 10.67
C MET A 127 -8.78 -3.74 10.59
N GLN A 128 -8.54 -2.49 11.02
CA GLN A 128 -7.22 -1.87 11.03
C GLN A 128 -6.24 -2.61 11.95
N LEU A 129 -6.70 -3.07 13.12
CA LEU A 129 -5.91 -3.88 14.04
C LEU A 129 -5.48 -5.19 13.39
N VAL A 130 -6.39 -5.87 12.70
CA VAL A 130 -6.06 -7.09 11.95
C VAL A 130 -5.15 -6.81 10.77
N GLN A 131 -5.36 -5.70 10.05
CA GLN A 131 -4.53 -5.27 8.91
C GLN A 131 -3.08 -4.92 9.33
N LEU A 132 -2.83 -4.57 10.59
CA LEU A 132 -1.48 -4.34 11.10
C LEU A 132 -0.61 -5.61 11.00
N VAL A 133 -1.19 -6.79 11.19
CA VAL A 133 -0.48 -8.08 11.13
C VAL A 133 0.15 -8.33 9.75
N PRO A 134 -0.59 -8.35 8.62
CA PRO A 134 0.02 -8.51 7.30
C PRO A 134 0.94 -7.34 6.95
N SER A 135 0.69 -6.11 7.43
CA SER A 135 1.62 -4.98 7.25
C SER A 135 2.99 -5.25 7.89
N ILE A 136 3.03 -5.78 9.13
CA ILE A 136 4.29 -6.15 9.80
C ILE A 136 5.01 -7.25 9.04
N ILE A 137 4.29 -8.31 8.64
CA ILE A 137 4.86 -9.43 7.88
C ILE A 137 5.40 -8.95 6.53
N PHE A 138 4.67 -8.07 5.84
CA PHE A 138 5.07 -7.47 4.58
C PHE A 138 6.39 -6.72 4.70
N VAL A 139 6.52 -5.81 5.66
CA VAL A 139 7.76 -5.03 5.88
C VAL A 139 8.90 -5.94 6.31
N TYR A 140 8.63 -6.92 7.18
CA TYR A 140 9.63 -7.92 7.60
C TYR A 140 10.17 -8.73 6.42
N ASN A 141 9.30 -9.27 5.56
CA ASN A 141 9.73 -10.04 4.39
C ASN A 141 10.53 -9.17 3.41
N TRP A 142 10.09 -7.93 3.18
CA TRP A 142 10.85 -6.94 2.42
C TRP A 142 12.25 -6.72 2.99
N TYR A 143 12.36 -6.50 4.31
CA TYR A 143 13.64 -6.28 4.97
C TYR A 143 14.57 -7.48 4.85
N VAL A 144 14.06 -8.70 5.09
CA VAL A 144 14.85 -9.93 5.03
C VAL A 144 15.40 -10.18 3.62
N VAL A 145 14.58 -9.94 2.59
CA VAL A 145 14.95 -10.18 1.18
C VAL A 145 15.88 -9.07 0.66
N MET A 146 15.49 -7.82 0.85
CA MET A 146 16.23 -6.69 0.28
C MET A 146 17.46 -6.31 1.12
N ARG A 147 17.47 -6.63 2.42
CA ARG A 147 18.52 -6.24 3.38
C ARG A 147 18.76 -4.73 3.36
N ASP A 148 17.66 -3.97 3.41
CA ASP A 148 17.69 -2.52 3.35
C ASP A 148 16.70 -1.93 4.35
N TRP A 149 17.18 -1.10 5.28
CA TRP A 149 16.38 -0.53 6.36
C TRP A 149 15.31 0.45 5.85
N ARG A 150 15.46 1.01 4.65
CA ARG A 150 14.53 2.03 4.13
C ARG A 150 13.12 1.48 3.91
N VAL A 151 12.94 0.15 3.89
CA VAL A 151 11.62 -0.49 3.87
C VAL A 151 10.76 -0.13 5.09
N PHE A 152 11.37 0.24 6.22
CA PHE A 152 10.64 0.71 7.41
C PHE A 152 10.06 2.13 7.24
N LEU A 153 10.43 2.86 6.19
CA LEU A 153 9.76 4.10 5.83
C LEU A 153 8.38 3.84 5.21
N PHE A 154 8.11 2.65 4.65
CA PHE A 154 6.78 2.30 4.15
C PHE A 154 5.68 2.44 5.22
N PRO A 155 5.78 1.81 6.42
CA PRO A 155 4.75 1.97 7.45
C PRO A 155 4.72 3.37 8.06
N LEU A 156 5.85 4.10 8.05
CA LEU A 156 5.85 5.52 8.44
C LEU A 156 4.91 6.33 7.53
N PHE A 157 5.10 6.23 6.21
CA PHE A 157 4.26 6.97 5.27
C PHE A 157 2.84 6.41 5.22
N SER A 158 2.68 5.11 4.98
CA SER A 158 1.38 4.49 4.70
C SER A 158 0.46 4.43 5.92
N ASN A 159 1.01 4.41 7.14
CA ASN A 159 0.21 4.34 8.37
C ASN A 159 0.35 5.63 9.18
N VAL A 160 1.55 5.96 9.69
CA VAL A 160 1.69 7.04 10.69
C VAL A 160 1.36 8.41 10.09
N ILE A 161 1.92 8.72 8.91
CA ILE A 161 1.68 10.00 8.23
C ILE A 161 0.24 10.07 7.71
N THR A 162 -0.25 9.03 7.03
CA THR A 162 -1.63 8.99 6.52
C THR A 162 -2.65 9.17 7.64
N VAL A 163 -2.53 8.40 8.73
CA VAL A 163 -3.45 8.48 9.88
C VAL A 163 -3.31 9.83 10.60
N GLY A 164 -2.08 10.32 10.80
CA GLY A 164 -1.84 11.60 11.44
C GLY A 164 -2.50 12.76 10.69
N PHE A 165 -2.33 12.81 9.36
CA PHE A 165 -2.99 13.81 8.53
C PHE A 165 -4.50 13.60 8.45
N GLY A 166 -4.98 12.35 8.42
CA GLY A 166 -6.41 12.04 8.45
C GLY A 166 -7.10 12.54 9.73
N ILE A 167 -6.49 12.30 10.90
CA ILE A 167 -6.97 12.82 12.19
C ILE A 167 -6.95 14.35 12.18
N ALA A 168 -5.83 14.95 11.78
CA ALA A 168 -5.72 16.41 11.73
C ALA A 168 -6.75 17.02 10.78
N LEU A 169 -7.03 16.39 9.64
CA LEU A 169 -8.07 16.79 8.70
C LEU A 169 -9.45 16.74 9.37
N ILE A 170 -9.81 15.61 10.00
CA ILE A 170 -11.11 15.44 10.67
C ILE A 170 -11.29 16.50 11.77
N VAL A 171 -10.26 16.72 12.59
CA VAL A 171 -10.32 17.65 13.73
C VAL A 171 -10.38 19.11 13.29
N THR A 172 -9.61 19.49 12.26
CA THR A 172 -9.48 20.90 11.84
C THR A 172 -10.41 21.30 10.71
N GLY A 173 -11.00 20.33 9.98
CA GLY A 173 -11.75 20.55 8.75
C GLY A 173 -10.89 21.03 7.57
N GLN A 174 -9.56 21.12 7.70
CA GLN A 174 -8.68 21.66 6.67
C GLN A 174 -8.45 20.67 5.53
N GLN A 175 -9.21 20.84 4.43
CA GLN A 175 -9.13 19.97 3.25
C GLN A 175 -7.76 19.99 2.55
N ALA A 176 -6.90 20.98 2.80
CA ALA A 176 -5.52 20.98 2.31
C ALA A 176 -4.73 19.74 2.81
N LEU A 177 -5.09 19.21 3.98
CA LEU A 177 -4.46 18.03 4.55
C LEU A 177 -4.79 16.74 3.78
N HIS A 178 -5.88 16.72 3.00
CA HIS A 178 -6.28 15.59 2.15
C HIS A 178 -5.20 15.25 1.12
N LEU A 179 -4.46 16.26 0.64
CA LEU A 179 -3.34 16.07 -0.29
C LEU A 179 -2.28 15.11 0.27
N PHE A 180 -1.99 15.22 1.57
CA PHE A 180 -0.98 14.40 2.23
C PHE A 180 -1.50 12.99 2.51
N VAL A 181 -2.79 12.85 2.81
CA VAL A 181 -3.45 11.54 2.95
C VAL A 181 -3.34 10.75 1.63
N GLY A 182 -3.74 11.35 0.51
CA GLY A 182 -3.73 10.68 -0.80
C GLY A 182 -2.31 10.39 -1.35
N SER A 183 -1.31 11.22 -1.03
CA SER A 183 0.05 11.05 -1.54
C SER A 183 0.93 10.13 -0.69
N ALA A 184 0.62 9.95 0.60
CA ALA A 184 1.44 9.18 1.52
C ALA A 184 1.61 7.71 1.08
N SER A 185 0.53 7.06 0.62
CA SER A 185 0.57 5.69 0.09
C SER A 185 1.49 5.56 -1.13
N ALA A 186 1.41 6.52 -2.06
CA ALA A 186 2.27 6.53 -3.24
C ALA A 186 3.75 6.72 -2.87
N ILE A 187 4.06 7.61 -1.92
CA ILE A 187 5.43 7.80 -1.42
C ILE A 187 5.95 6.51 -0.77
N GLY A 188 5.14 5.84 0.05
CA GLY A 188 5.48 4.55 0.66
C GLY A 188 5.85 3.50 -0.40
N LEU A 189 5.01 3.33 -1.42
CA LEU A 189 5.28 2.39 -2.52
C LEU A 189 6.50 2.78 -3.35
N LEU A 190 6.77 4.08 -3.53
CA LEU A 190 7.93 4.57 -4.28
C LEU A 190 9.23 4.27 -3.54
N ILE A 191 9.23 4.36 -2.21
CA ILE A 191 10.38 3.96 -1.38
C ILE A 191 10.70 2.48 -1.58
N LEU A 192 9.70 1.60 -1.59
CA LEU A 192 9.91 0.18 -1.87
C LEU A 192 10.49 -0.05 -3.27
N GLY A 193 9.97 0.67 -4.28
CA GLY A 193 10.52 0.65 -5.63
C GLY A 193 11.97 1.10 -5.67
N ARG A 194 12.32 2.16 -4.92
CA ARG A 194 13.71 2.62 -4.80
C ARG A 194 14.61 1.57 -4.15
N VAL A 195 14.14 0.89 -3.11
CA VAL A 195 14.88 -0.21 -2.47
C VAL A 195 15.13 -1.34 -3.47
N ALA A 196 14.08 -1.74 -4.19
CA ALA A 196 14.19 -2.75 -5.25
C ALA A 196 15.21 -2.32 -6.31
N TRP A 197 15.06 -1.14 -6.91
CA TRP A 197 15.94 -0.62 -7.95
C TRP A 197 17.43 -0.59 -7.58
N VAL A 198 17.74 -0.28 -6.31
CA VAL A 198 19.12 -0.16 -5.84
C VAL A 198 19.76 -1.54 -5.56
N LYS A 199 18.96 -2.57 -5.26
CA LYS A 199 19.46 -3.89 -4.87
C LYS A 199 20.37 -4.54 -5.94
N PRO A 200 20.00 -4.64 -7.22
CA PRO A 200 20.89 -5.16 -8.27
C PRO A 200 22.17 -4.35 -8.41
N LYS A 201 22.07 -3.02 -8.36
CA LYS A 201 23.20 -2.09 -8.53
C LYS A 201 24.25 -2.15 -7.42
N ARG A 202 23.84 -2.55 -6.21
CA ARG A 202 24.76 -2.81 -5.10
C ARG A 202 25.46 -4.15 -5.26
N HIS A 203 24.75 -5.15 -5.79
CA HIS A 203 25.34 -6.47 -6.03
C HIS A 203 26.38 -6.45 -7.14
N SER A 204 26.19 -5.68 -8.21
CA SER A 204 27.16 -5.58 -9.30
C SER A 204 28.46 -4.82 -8.95
N LYS A 205 28.55 -4.25 -7.74
CA LYS A 205 29.69 -3.43 -7.28
C LYS A 205 30.54 -4.11 -6.20
N GLY A 206 30.12 -5.28 -5.71
CA GLY A 206 30.86 -6.09 -4.75
C GLY A 206 31.26 -7.40 -5.41
#